data_AF-A0A499VDS4-F1
#
_entry.id   AF-A0A499VDS4-F1
#
_cell.length_a   1.000
_cell.length_b   1.000
_cell.length_c   1.000
_cell.angle_alpha   90.00
_cell.angle_beta   90.00
_cell.angle_gamma   90.00
#
_symmetry.space_group_name_H-M   'P 1'
#
loop_
_entity.id
_entity.type
_entity.pdbx_description
1 polymer ?
#
loop_
_entity_poly.entity_id
_entity_poly.type
_entity_poly.pdbx_seq_one_letter_code
_entity_poly.pdbx_strand_id
1 'polypeptide(L)' 'MGDLFKARNYAGHPMTVKAKTGSHVYYVARVKVTGPIHDNLSGCSYWYRQGSTEFQQQLDCSTIVRLGKPLKYEG' A
#
# COMPACT_ATOMS: atom_id res chain seq x y z
N MET A 1 -2.35 -5.57 15.62
CA MET A 1 -2.11 -5.46 14.17
C MET A 1 -1.19 -6.61 13.79
N GLY A 2 -1.62 -7.51 12.90
CA GLY A 2 -0.85 -8.73 12.54
C GLY A 2 0.48 -8.43 11.86
N ASP A 3 1.36 -9.42 11.81
CA ASP A 3 2.66 -9.30 11.14
C ASP A 3 2.47 -9.19 9.62
N LEU A 4 2.48 -7.96 9.11
CA LEU A 4 2.33 -7.65 7.69
C LEU A 4 3.42 -8.30 6.82
N PHE A 5 4.58 -8.69 7.40
CA PHE A 5 5.64 -9.40 6.68
C PHE A 5 5.31 -10.88 6.44
N LYS A 6 4.30 -11.42 7.12
CA LYS A 6 3.80 -12.79 6.90
C LYS A 6 2.51 -12.81 6.08
N ALA A 7 1.98 -11.65 5.71
CA ALA A 7 0.80 -11.56 4.88
C ALA A 7 1.09 -12.09 3.47
N ARG A 8 0.10 -12.77 2.88
CA ARG A 8 0.21 -13.26 1.50
C ARG A 8 0.35 -12.07 0.54
N ASN A 9 1.34 -12.13 -0.33
CA ASN A 9 1.55 -11.11 -1.35
C ASN A 9 0.53 -11.27 -2.48
N TYR A 10 -0.32 -10.27 -2.68
CA TYR A 10 -1.31 -10.20 -3.78
C TYR A 10 -0.92 -9.20 -4.88
N ALA A 11 0.31 -8.67 -4.87
CA ALA A 11 0.77 -7.76 -5.90
C ALA A 11 0.67 -8.41 -7.30
N GLY A 12 0.12 -7.68 -8.27
CA GLY A 12 -0.07 -8.15 -9.65
C GLY A 12 -1.18 -9.19 -9.84
N HIS A 13 -1.89 -9.59 -8.79
CA HIS A 13 -2.96 -10.58 -8.85
C HIS A 13 -4.30 -9.89 -8.59
N PRO A 14 -5.04 -9.49 -9.65
CA PRO A 14 -6.34 -8.86 -9.47
C PRO A 14 -7.31 -9.82 -8.78
N MET A 15 -8.17 -9.27 -7.93
CA MET A 15 -9.14 -10.03 -7.16
C MET A 15 -10.56 -9.53 -7.41
N THR A 16 -11.53 -10.44 -7.35
CA THR A 16 -12.95 -10.08 -7.44
C THR A 16 -13.50 -9.82 -6.04
N VAL A 17 -14.08 -8.63 -5.85
CA VAL A 17 -14.84 -8.28 -4.64
C VAL A 17 -16.33 -8.44 -4.96
N LYS A 18 -17.07 -9.15 -4.11
CA LYS A 18 -18.52 -9.31 -4.30
C LYS A 18 -19.24 -7.97 -4.07
N ALA A 19 -20.30 -7.74 -4.82
CA ALA A 19 -21.13 -6.55 -4.64
C ALA A 19 -21.62 -6.43 -3.18
N LYS A 20 -21.63 -5.20 -2.66
CA LYS A 20 -22.05 -4.86 -1.27
C LYS A 20 -21.21 -5.52 -0.17
N THR A 21 -20.01 -5.99 -0.48
CA THR A 21 -19.06 -6.54 0.50
C THR A 21 -17.74 -5.77 0.48
N GLY A 22 -17.00 -5.84 1.59
CA GLY A 22 -15.63 -5.36 1.66
C GLY A 22 -14.64 -6.47 1.31
N SER A 23 -13.48 -6.07 0.79
CA SER A 23 -12.33 -6.96 0.70
C SER A 23 -11.65 -7.09 2.06
N HIS A 24 -11.26 -8.31 2.45
CA HIS A 24 -10.34 -8.54 3.57
C HIS A 24 -8.87 -8.61 3.12
N VAL A 25 -8.59 -8.22 1.87
CA VAL A 25 -7.23 -8.13 1.33
C VAL A 25 -6.70 -6.72 1.54
N TYR A 26 -5.53 -6.66 2.14
CA TYR A 26 -4.79 -5.42 2.39
C TYR A 26 -3.62 -5.35 1.41
N TYR A 27 -3.52 -4.25 0.66
CA TYR A 27 -2.33 -3.97 -0.14
C TYR A 27 -1.32 -3.23 0.74
N VAL A 28 -0.11 -3.77 0.82
CA VAL A 28 0.99 -3.19 1.60
C VAL A 28 2.16 -2.94 0.67
N ALA A 29 2.66 -1.70 0.66
CA ALA A 29 3.90 -1.35 0.00
C ALA A 29 5.01 -1.19 1.04
N ARG A 30 6.16 -1.84 0.79
CA ARG A 30 7.38 -1.59 1.56
C ARG A 30 8.25 -0.59 0.82
N VAL A 31 8.44 0.58 1.40
CA VAL A 31 9.35 1.59 0.85
C VAL A 31 10.69 1.58 1.59
N LYS A 32 11.78 1.82 0.86
CA LYS A 32 13.09 2.13 1.45
C LYS A 32 13.26 3.63 1.47
N VAL A 33 13.44 4.19 2.66
CA VAL A 33 13.72 5.61 2.85
C VAL A 33 15.21 5.84 2.59
N THR A 34 15.53 6.72 1.65
CA THR A 34 16.91 7.04 1.23
C THR A 34 17.36 8.44 1.64
N GLY A 35 16.49 9.21 2.31
CA GLY A 35 16.77 10.58 2.75
C GLY A 35 15.74 11.07 3.76
N PRO A 36 15.81 12.34 4.18
CA PRO A 36 14.85 12.93 5.11
C PRO A 36 13.41 12.83 4.59
N ILE A 37 12.47 12.48 5.48
CA ILE A 37 11.04 12.45 5.19
C ILE A 37 10.45 13.79 5.62
N HIS A 38 9.77 14.47 4.71
CA HIS A 38 9.15 15.77 4.96
C HIS A 38 7.63 15.70 5.14
N ASP A 39 7.00 14.62 4.67
CA ASP A 39 5.55 14.43 4.75
C ASP A 39 5.18 12.94 4.69
N ASN A 40 3.91 12.63 4.94
CA ASN A 40 3.35 11.29 4.79
C ASN A 40 3.33 10.84 3.33
N LEU A 41 3.44 9.53 3.10
CA LEU A 41 3.16 8.97 1.78
C LEU A 41 1.69 9.19 1.43
N SER A 42 1.44 9.67 0.23
CA SER A 42 0.13 9.95 -0.34
C SER A 42 0.00 9.30 -1.73
N GLY A 43 -1.18 9.43 -2.35
CA GLY A 43 -1.37 8.99 -3.74
C GLY A 43 -1.66 7.49 -3.91
N CYS A 44 -2.30 6.84 -2.93
CA CYS A 44 -2.77 5.46 -3.07
C CYS A 44 -3.86 5.38 -4.14
N SER A 45 -3.47 5.04 -5.36
CA SER A 45 -4.36 4.93 -6.51
C SER A 45 -4.65 3.47 -6.84
N TYR A 46 -5.92 3.17 -7.03
CA TYR A 46 -6.43 1.83 -7.31
C TYR A 46 -7.16 1.83 -8.63
N TRP A 47 -6.70 0.96 -9.52
CA TRP A 47 -7.41 0.61 -10.74
C TRP A 47 -8.31 -0.58 -10.46
N TYR A 48 -9.58 -0.48 -10.84
CA TYR A 48 -10.51 -1.60 -10.72
C TYR A 48 -11.51 -1.60 -11.87
N ARG A 49 -12.03 -2.80 -12.17
CA ARG A 49 -13.07 -2.98 -13.18
C ARG A 49 -14.40 -3.29 -12.50
N GLN A 50 -15.43 -2.55 -12.87
CA GLN A 50 -16.80 -2.82 -12.47
C GLN A 50 -17.65 -3.09 -13.72
N GLY A 51 -18.04 -4.35 -13.91
CA GLY A 51 -18.64 -4.80 -15.16
C GLY A 51 -17.65 -4.70 -16.33
N SER A 52 -18.03 -3.95 -17.37
CA SER A 52 -17.18 -3.70 -18.54
C SER A 52 -16.32 -2.44 -18.42
N THR A 53 -16.50 -1.63 -17.37
CA THR A 53 -15.87 -0.32 -17.24
C THR A 53 -14.69 -0.35 -16.27
N GLU A 54 -13.60 0.30 -16.64
CA GLU A 54 -12.43 0.52 -15.80
C GLU A 54 -12.52 1.87 -15.09
N PHE A 55 -12.14 1.89 -13.83
CA PHE A 55 -12.14 3.06 -12.96
C PHE A 55 -10.78 3.22 -12.28
N GLN A 56 -10.42 4.47 -12.03
CA GLN A 56 -9.31 4.84 -11.15
C GLN A 56 -9.87 5.58 -9.94
N GLN A 57 -9.51 5.12 -8.75
CA GLN A 57 -9.87 5.81 -7.52
C GLN A 57 -8.63 6.11 -6.71
N GLN A 58 -8.51 7.37 -6.28
CA GLN A 58 -7.52 7.77 -5.29
C GLN A 58 -8.16 7.68 -3.90
N LEU A 59 -7.50 6.94 -3.01
CA LEU A 59 -7.91 6.77 -1.62
C LEU A 59 -6.81 7.30 -0.70
N ASP A 60 -7.18 7.61 0.54
CA ASP A 60 -6.22 7.99 1.55
C ASP A 60 -5.31 6.81 1.92
N CYS A 61 -4.00 7.07 2.01
CA CYS A 61 -3.03 6.11 2.50
C CYS A 61 -2.98 6.16 4.02
N SER A 62 -3.13 5.01 4.69
CA SER A 62 -2.64 4.87 6.06
C SER A 62 -1.16 4.50 6.04
N THR A 63 -0.30 5.45 6.42
CA THR A 63 1.16 5.27 6.39
C THR A 63 1.70 5.10 7.80
N ILE A 64 2.45 4.02 8.04
CA ILE A 64 3.22 3.83 9.27
C ILE A 64 4.70 3.82 8.88
N VAL A 65 5.42 4.89 9.21
CA VAL A 65 6.87 4.95 9.03
C VAL A 65 7.54 4.30 10.23
N ARG A 66 8.28 3.21 9.99
CA ARG A 66 9.18 2.61 10.98
C ARG A 66 10.61 2.84 10.55
N LEU A 67 11.28 3.79 11.19
CA LEU A 67 12.70 4.02 10.97
C LEU A 67 13.50 2.94 11.72
N GLY A 68 14.40 2.26 11.01
CA GLY A 68 15.42 1.42 11.64
C GLY A 68 16.49 2.28 12.31
N LYS A 69 17.53 1.66 12.87
CA LYS A 69 18.72 2.41 13.31
C LYS A 69 19.23 3.27 12.14
N PRO A 70 19.58 4.55 12.37
CA PRO A 70 20.05 5.43 11.31
C PRO A 70 21.18 4.75 10.52
N LEU A 71 21.12 4.80 9.19
CA LEU A 71 22.28 4.47 8.37
C LEU A 71 23.34 5.53 8.68
N LYS A 72 24.53 5.12 9.11
CA LYS A 72 25.64 6.05 9.29
C LYS A 72 25.98 6.62 7.93
N TYR A 73 25.90 7.95 7.80
CA TYR A 73 26.38 8.65 6.62
C TYR A 73 27.91 8.58 6.65
N GLU A 74 28.53 7.92 5.68
CA GLU A 74 29.95 8.08 5.43
C GLU A 74 30.09 9.38 4.63
N GLY A 75 30.47 10.45 5.34
CA GLY A 75 30.84 11.72 4.73
C GLY A 75 32.24 11.69 4.14
#